data_AF-A0AAX1QGH1-F1
#
_entry.id   AF-A0AAX1QGH1-F1
#
_cell.length_a   1.000
_cell.length_b   1.000
_cell.length_c   1.000
_cell.angle_alpha   90.00
_cell.angle_beta   90.00
_cell.angle_gamma   90.00
#
_symmetry.space_group_name_H-M   'P 1'
#
loop_
_entity.id
_entity.type
_entity.pdbx_description
1 polymer ?
#
loop_
_entity_poly.entity_id
_entity_poly.type
_entity_poly.pdbx_seq_one_letter_code
_entity_poly.pdbx_strand_id
1 'polypeptide(L)'
;MKCLILAAGYATRLYPLTENFPKPLLKVGEKSILDWLVDDLVDTTDIDEFVVISNHKFAQHFENWKNNKQKTRPYEITVIDDGTSTNETRLGAVKDIQLAVEKLNLADDLLVMAGDNVLDFSLSKFVKFAKEKNTSCVMCHEENELKKQQKTAIITLDGNDLITSYEEKPKEPKGNLAVPPFYCYRACDVKRIQEALDNGCG
;
A
#
# COMPACT_ATOMS: atom_id res chain seq x y z
N MET A 1 -0.53 8.29 13.09
CA MET A 1 -0.36 7.88 11.68
C MET A 1 -1.40 6.82 11.41
N LYS A 2 -2.12 6.92 10.28
CA LYS A 2 -3.11 5.92 9.86
C LYS A 2 -2.52 5.03 8.76
N CYS A 3 -3.10 3.87 8.51
CA CYS A 3 -2.71 3.01 7.40
C CYS A 3 -3.81 2.96 6.34
N LEU A 4 -3.47 3.29 5.10
CA LEU A 4 -4.33 3.10 3.93
C LEU A 4 -3.84 1.90 3.11
N ILE A 5 -4.75 0.97 2.87
CA ILE A 5 -4.52 -0.30 2.20
C ILE A 5 -5.20 -0.29 0.84
N LEU A 6 -4.41 -0.35 -0.22
CA LEU A 6 -4.88 -0.45 -1.59
C LEU A 6 -5.25 -1.89 -1.92
N ALA A 7 -6.55 -2.13 -2.13
CA ALA A 7 -7.13 -3.44 -2.36
C ALA A 7 -8.21 -3.44 -3.48
N ALA A 8 -8.17 -2.44 -4.38
CA ALA A 8 -9.11 -2.31 -5.50
C ALA A 8 -8.71 -3.08 -6.77
N GLY A 9 -7.56 -3.75 -6.77
CA GLY A 9 -7.08 -4.52 -7.92
C GLY A 9 -7.93 -5.76 -8.24
N TYR A 10 -8.21 -5.98 -9.52
CA TYR A 10 -8.98 -7.14 -10.01
C TYR A 10 -8.15 -8.43 -10.15
N ALA A 11 -6.82 -8.33 -10.05
CA ALA A 11 -5.88 -9.47 -10.06
C ALA A 11 -6.13 -10.52 -11.16
N THR A 12 -6.49 -10.09 -12.38
CA THR A 12 -6.91 -10.96 -13.50
C THR A 12 -5.88 -12.01 -13.91
N ARG A 13 -4.59 -11.78 -13.61
CA ARG A 13 -3.48 -12.72 -13.85
C ARG A 13 -3.56 -14.01 -13.03
N LEU A 14 -4.33 -14.03 -11.95
CA LEU A 14 -4.50 -15.20 -11.06
C LEU A 14 -5.85 -15.92 -11.26
N TYR A 15 -6.56 -15.63 -12.36
CA TYR A 15 -7.80 -16.34 -12.64
C TYR A 15 -7.55 -17.84 -12.83
N PRO A 16 -8.49 -18.70 -12.37
CA PRO A 16 -9.82 -18.38 -11.83
C PRO A 16 -9.85 -18.04 -10.32
N LEU A 17 -8.72 -18.13 -9.61
CA LEU A 17 -8.68 -17.99 -8.15
C LEU A 17 -9.21 -16.64 -7.67
N THR A 18 -8.89 -15.57 -8.39
CA THR A 18 -9.28 -14.19 -8.07
C THR A 18 -10.49 -13.70 -8.87
N GLU A 19 -11.15 -14.58 -9.62
CA GLU A 19 -12.28 -14.17 -10.46
C GLU A 19 -13.41 -13.61 -9.60
N ASN A 20 -13.76 -14.28 -8.51
CA ASN A 20 -14.84 -13.87 -7.61
C ASN A 20 -14.38 -13.70 -6.16
N PHE A 21 -13.07 -13.51 -5.95
CA PHE A 21 -12.51 -13.36 -4.61
C PHE A 21 -11.27 -12.45 -4.63
N PRO A 22 -11.11 -11.47 -3.73
CA PRO A 22 -10.00 -10.53 -3.78
C PRO A 22 -8.67 -11.17 -3.38
N LYS A 23 -7.61 -10.87 -4.16
CA LYS A 23 -6.24 -11.39 -3.91
C LYS A 23 -5.75 -11.13 -2.46
N PRO A 24 -5.92 -9.94 -1.87
CA PRO A 24 -5.50 -9.68 -0.48
C PRO A 24 -6.06 -10.65 0.56
N LEU A 25 -7.25 -11.23 0.32
CA LEU A 25 -7.89 -12.15 1.27
C LEU A 25 -7.54 -13.62 1.02
N LEU A 26 -6.74 -13.93 -0.01
CA LEU A 26 -6.25 -15.30 -0.25
C LEU A 26 -5.35 -15.75 0.89
N LYS A 27 -5.44 -17.04 1.25
CA LYS A 27 -4.65 -17.63 2.33
C LYS A 27 -3.20 -17.87 1.94
N VAL A 28 -2.31 -17.53 2.86
CA VAL A 28 -0.89 -17.93 2.86
C VAL A 28 -0.62 -18.56 4.23
N GLY A 29 -0.53 -19.89 4.28
CA GLY A 29 -0.57 -20.63 5.53
C GLY A 29 -1.93 -20.47 6.22
N GLU A 30 -1.91 -20.13 7.51
CA GLU A 30 -3.10 -20.08 8.35
C GLU A 30 -3.93 -18.79 8.20
N LYS A 31 -3.35 -17.72 7.67
CA LYS A 31 -3.99 -16.39 7.58
C LYS A 31 -4.05 -15.88 6.15
N SER A 32 -4.89 -14.88 5.87
CA SER A 32 -4.86 -14.19 4.58
C SER A 32 -3.62 -13.32 4.41
N ILE A 33 -3.26 -12.95 3.18
CA ILE A 33 -2.17 -12.00 2.92
C ILE A 33 -2.39 -10.70 3.72
N LEU A 34 -3.61 -10.18 3.67
CA LEU A 34 -3.98 -8.95 4.38
C LEU A 34 -3.90 -9.11 5.90
N ASP A 35 -4.26 -10.27 6.45
CA ASP A 35 -4.10 -10.54 7.88
C ASP A 35 -2.65 -10.45 8.31
N TRP A 36 -1.71 -11.02 7.54
CA TRP A 36 -0.28 -10.94 7.87
C TRP A 36 0.22 -9.49 7.94
N LEU A 37 -0.20 -8.65 6.98
CA LEU A 37 0.20 -7.24 6.94
C LEU A 37 -0.42 -6.41 8.08
N VAL A 38 -1.72 -6.60 8.34
CA VAL A 38 -2.42 -5.84 9.39
C VAL A 38 -1.97 -6.28 10.78
N ASP A 39 -1.80 -7.58 11.01
CA ASP A 39 -1.37 -8.11 12.31
C ASP A 39 0.05 -7.64 12.64
N ASP A 40 0.98 -7.62 11.67
CA ASP A 40 2.31 -7.07 11.87
C ASP A 40 2.24 -5.61 12.37
N LEU A 41 1.48 -4.74 11.70
CA LEU A 41 1.35 -3.34 12.10
C LEU A 41 0.67 -3.19 13.46
N VAL A 42 -0.39 -3.96 13.73
CA VAL A 42 -1.11 -3.94 15.01
C VAL A 42 -0.21 -4.36 16.16
N ASP A 43 0.57 -5.43 15.99
CA ASP A 43 1.38 -6.02 17.06
C ASP A 43 2.70 -5.27 17.29
N THR A 44 3.21 -4.55 16.28
CA THR A 44 4.57 -3.97 16.32
C THR A 44 4.61 -2.44 16.25
N THR A 45 3.47 -1.77 16.07
CA THR A 45 3.37 -0.31 15.99
C THR A 45 2.21 0.25 16.81
N ASP A 46 2.12 1.57 16.88
CA ASP A 46 1.02 2.33 17.48
C ASP A 46 -0.13 2.62 16.50
N ILE A 47 -0.09 2.12 15.26
CA ILE A 47 -1.14 2.32 14.27
C ILE A 47 -2.40 1.56 14.71
N ASP A 48 -3.50 2.28 14.88
CA ASP A 48 -4.79 1.75 15.34
C ASP A 48 -5.95 2.13 14.40
N GLU A 49 -5.69 2.78 13.28
CA GLU A 49 -6.69 3.10 12.26
C GLU A 49 -6.24 2.61 10.89
N PHE A 50 -7.04 1.72 10.30
CA PHE A 50 -6.82 1.13 8.99
C PHE A 50 -7.96 1.48 8.04
N VAL A 51 -7.63 1.90 6.83
CA VAL A 51 -8.57 2.18 5.75
C VAL A 51 -8.28 1.20 4.63
N VAL A 52 -9.23 0.37 4.25
CA VAL A 52 -9.12 -0.53 3.10
C VAL A 52 -9.96 0.06 1.98
N ILE A 53 -9.32 0.44 0.88
CA ILE A 53 -10.04 0.84 -0.34
C ILE A 53 -10.09 -0.32 -1.32
N SER A 54 -11.29 -0.64 -1.80
CA SER A 54 -11.53 -1.73 -2.74
C SER A 54 -12.58 -1.34 -3.78
N ASN A 55 -12.69 -2.18 -4.82
CA ASN A 55 -13.70 -2.00 -5.86
C ASN A 55 -15.06 -2.54 -5.41
N HIS A 56 -16.12 -2.14 -6.14
CA HIS A 56 -17.50 -2.51 -5.83
C HIS A 56 -17.70 -4.02 -5.78
N LYS A 57 -17.01 -4.77 -6.65
CA LYS A 57 -17.09 -6.23 -6.71
C LYS A 57 -16.59 -6.88 -5.41
N PHE A 58 -15.56 -6.33 -4.78
CA PHE A 58 -14.88 -6.95 -3.64
C PHE A 58 -15.09 -6.23 -2.29
N ALA A 59 -15.64 -5.02 -2.26
CA ALA A 59 -15.85 -4.26 -1.03
C ALA A 59 -16.56 -5.07 0.07
N GLN A 60 -17.61 -5.82 -0.28
CA GLN A 60 -18.34 -6.66 0.68
C GLN A 60 -17.47 -7.79 1.27
N HIS A 61 -16.48 -8.30 0.54
CA HIS A 61 -15.57 -9.31 1.06
C HIS A 61 -14.68 -8.73 2.18
N PHE A 62 -14.24 -7.48 2.00
CA PHE A 62 -13.47 -6.77 3.01
C PHE A 62 -14.31 -6.37 4.23
N GLU A 63 -15.58 -6.01 4.04
CA GLU A 63 -16.50 -5.80 5.17
C GLU A 63 -16.71 -7.09 5.98
N ASN A 64 -16.89 -8.23 5.29
CA ASN A 64 -16.97 -9.53 5.95
C ASN A 64 -15.67 -9.89 6.68
N TRP A 65 -14.51 -9.65 6.06
CA TRP A 65 -13.20 -9.85 6.69
C TRP A 65 -13.05 -9.00 7.96
N LYS A 66 -13.35 -7.69 7.87
CA LYS A 66 -13.36 -6.77 9.00
C LYS A 66 -14.23 -7.26 10.15
N ASN A 67 -15.46 -7.70 9.85
CA ASN A 67 -16.42 -8.13 10.88
C ASN A 67 -16.01 -9.45 11.57
N ASN A 68 -15.24 -10.30 10.89
CA ASN A 68 -14.73 -11.56 11.43
C ASN A 68 -13.32 -11.43 12.04
N LYS A 69 -12.70 -10.25 11.96
CA LYS A 69 -11.32 -10.03 12.39
C LYS A 69 -11.23 -10.14 13.92
N GLN A 70 -10.42 -11.10 14.39
CA GLN A 70 -10.10 -11.21 15.81
C GLN A 70 -9.06 -10.15 16.17
N LYS A 71 -9.44 -9.22 17.05
CA LYS A 71 -8.58 -8.10 17.46
C LYS A 71 -7.84 -8.47 18.75
N THR A 72 -6.51 -8.33 18.74
CA THR A 72 -5.63 -8.50 19.92
C THR A 72 -5.63 -7.26 20.82
N ARG A 73 -5.97 -6.10 20.26
CA ARG A 73 -6.17 -4.81 20.94
C ARG A 73 -7.20 -3.95 20.19
N PRO A 74 -7.70 -2.85 20.78
CA PRO A 74 -8.56 -1.91 20.05
C PRO A 74 -7.82 -1.29 18.85
N TYR A 75 -8.46 -1.33 17.68
CA TYR A 75 -8.12 -0.62 16.45
C TYR A 75 -9.34 -0.62 15.54
N GLU A 76 -9.44 0.32 14.62
CA GLU A 76 -10.56 0.46 13.69
C GLU A 76 -10.18 0.11 12.26
N ILE A 77 -11.13 -0.50 11.54
CA ILE A 77 -11.02 -0.76 10.10
C ILE A 77 -12.20 -0.10 9.41
N THR A 78 -11.92 0.76 8.45
CA THR A 78 -12.91 1.36 7.54
C THR A 78 -12.73 0.78 6.16
N VAL A 79 -13.80 0.30 5.53
CA VAL A 79 -13.77 -0.13 4.13
C VAL A 79 -14.39 0.95 3.25
N ILE A 80 -13.72 1.28 2.15
CA ILE A 80 -14.17 2.23 1.14
C ILE A 80 -14.36 1.46 -0.16
N ASP A 81 -15.58 1.52 -0.68
CA ASP A 81 -15.89 1.16 -2.06
C ASP A 81 -15.55 2.35 -2.98
N ASP A 82 -14.69 2.12 -3.98
CA ASP A 82 -14.28 3.09 -5.00
C ASP A 82 -15.33 3.28 -6.12
N GLY A 83 -16.37 2.44 -6.14
CA GLY A 83 -17.48 2.48 -7.10
C GLY A 83 -17.19 1.83 -8.46
N THR A 84 -15.96 1.39 -8.72
CA THR A 84 -15.60 0.70 -9.96
C THR A 84 -16.04 -0.75 -9.92
N SER A 85 -16.47 -1.27 -11.07
CA SER A 85 -16.97 -2.66 -11.17
C SER A 85 -16.21 -3.52 -12.17
N THR A 86 -15.32 -2.93 -12.97
CA THR A 86 -14.49 -3.67 -13.93
C THR A 86 -13.03 -3.22 -13.92
N ASN A 87 -12.15 -4.08 -14.43
CA ASN A 87 -10.73 -3.80 -14.50
C ASN A 87 -10.37 -2.64 -15.45
N GLU A 88 -11.21 -2.38 -16.44
CA GLU A 88 -11.07 -1.31 -17.43
C GLU A 88 -11.47 0.06 -16.85
N THR A 89 -12.37 0.06 -15.86
CA THR A 89 -12.89 1.28 -15.21
C THR A 89 -12.20 1.61 -13.89
N ARG A 90 -11.20 0.80 -13.49
CA ARG A 90 -10.44 1.01 -12.25
C ARG A 90 -9.83 2.42 -12.20
N LEU A 91 -9.82 3.02 -11.01
CA LEU A 91 -9.31 4.39 -10.84
C LEU A 91 -7.79 4.46 -10.95
N GLY A 92 -7.10 3.48 -10.36
CA GLY A 92 -5.64 3.49 -10.19
C GLY A 92 -5.25 3.89 -8.78
N ALA A 93 -4.08 3.43 -8.34
CA ALA A 93 -3.64 3.51 -6.96
C ALA A 93 -3.67 4.94 -6.40
N VAL A 94 -3.21 5.93 -7.18
CA VAL A 94 -3.11 7.32 -6.71
C VAL A 94 -4.49 7.96 -6.54
N LYS A 95 -5.43 7.64 -7.45
CA LYS A 95 -6.82 8.11 -7.34
C LYS A 95 -7.56 7.44 -6.19
N ASP A 96 -7.28 6.17 -5.91
CA ASP A 96 -7.79 5.47 -4.72
C ASP A 96 -7.30 6.15 -3.44
N ILE A 97 -6.02 6.55 -3.39
CA ILE A 97 -5.51 7.31 -2.24
C ILE A 97 -6.26 8.64 -2.09
N GLN A 98 -6.40 9.41 -3.18
CA GLN A 98 -7.10 10.69 -3.15
C GLN A 98 -8.56 10.52 -2.69
N LEU A 99 -9.27 9.53 -3.21
CA LEU A 99 -10.65 9.23 -2.85
C LEU A 99 -10.79 8.91 -1.35
N ALA A 100 -9.88 8.10 -0.80
CA ALA A 100 -9.88 7.77 0.62
C ALA A 100 -9.57 9.00 1.50
N VAL A 101 -8.62 9.83 1.10
CA VAL A 101 -8.25 11.07 1.78
C VAL A 101 -9.43 12.02 1.85
N GLU A 102 -10.14 12.25 0.74
CA GLU A 102 -11.29 13.14 0.68
C GLU A 102 -12.48 12.60 1.48
N LYS A 103 -12.84 11.33 1.28
CA LYS A 103 -14.03 10.72 1.89
C LYS A 103 -13.96 10.67 3.41
N LEU A 104 -12.76 10.50 3.97
CA LEU A 104 -12.53 10.43 5.41
C LEU A 104 -11.90 11.69 6.00
N ASN A 105 -11.68 12.73 5.19
CA ASN A 105 -10.95 13.95 5.58
C ASN A 105 -9.61 13.63 6.29
N LEU A 106 -8.82 12.72 5.72
CA LEU A 106 -7.56 12.28 6.32
C LEU A 106 -6.56 13.43 6.34
N ALA A 107 -6.14 13.83 7.53
CA ALA A 107 -5.20 14.94 7.74
C ALA A 107 -3.94 14.53 8.53
N ASP A 108 -3.82 13.25 8.87
CA ASP A 108 -2.70 12.67 9.60
C ASP A 108 -1.59 12.18 8.65
N ASP A 109 -0.42 11.87 9.21
CA ASP A 109 0.58 11.05 8.51
C ASP A 109 -0.04 9.71 8.09
N LEU A 110 0.34 9.21 6.92
CA LEU A 110 -0.29 8.07 6.28
C LEU A 110 0.75 7.03 5.85
N LEU A 111 0.62 5.80 6.32
CA LEU A 111 1.26 4.63 5.70
C LEU A 111 0.34 4.11 4.59
N VAL A 112 0.75 4.25 3.34
CA VAL A 112 0.05 3.66 2.19
C VAL A 112 0.73 2.35 1.82
N MET A 113 -0.04 1.28 1.67
CA MET A 113 0.47 -0.01 1.22
C MET A 113 -0.46 -0.77 0.28
N ALA A 114 0.10 -1.56 -0.63
CA ALA A 114 -0.70 -2.54 -1.38
C ALA A 114 -0.96 -3.80 -0.53
N GLY A 115 -2.23 -4.21 -0.44
CA GLY A 115 -2.68 -5.30 0.44
C GLY A 115 -2.34 -6.72 -0.04
N ASP A 116 -1.56 -6.88 -1.10
CA ASP A 116 -1.32 -8.17 -1.77
C ASP A 116 0.16 -8.63 -1.75
N ASN A 117 0.95 -8.06 -0.84
CA ASN A 117 2.37 -8.37 -0.63
C ASN A 117 2.54 -9.33 0.54
N VAL A 118 3.40 -10.35 0.37
CA VAL A 118 3.81 -11.27 1.42
C VAL A 118 5.20 -10.86 1.88
N LEU A 119 5.37 -10.62 3.17
CA LEU A 119 6.62 -10.16 3.77
C LEU A 119 7.16 -11.23 4.73
N ASP A 120 8.48 -11.35 4.77
CA ASP A 120 9.23 -12.14 5.76
C ASP A 120 9.88 -11.25 6.84
N PHE A 121 9.55 -9.96 6.85
CA PHE A 121 10.01 -8.97 7.81
C PHE A 121 8.86 -8.06 8.26
N SER A 122 9.07 -7.36 9.39
CA SER A 122 8.11 -6.41 9.95
C SER A 122 8.25 -5.00 9.37
N LEU A 123 7.13 -4.35 9.07
CA LEU A 123 7.05 -2.96 8.63
C LEU A 123 7.35 -1.95 9.75
N SER A 124 7.38 -2.38 11.02
CA SER A 124 7.67 -1.50 12.17
C SER A 124 8.95 -0.70 12.03
N LYS A 125 10.02 -1.30 11.50
CA LYS A 125 11.30 -0.63 11.30
C LYS A 125 11.18 0.52 10.29
N PHE A 126 10.38 0.33 9.24
CA PHE A 126 10.12 1.37 8.25
C PHE A 126 9.26 2.50 8.81
N VAL A 127 8.19 2.16 9.55
CA VAL A 127 7.36 3.16 10.24
C VAL A 127 8.20 3.98 11.22
N LYS A 128 9.07 3.31 12.00
CA LYS A 128 10.01 3.98 12.91
C LYS A 128 10.98 4.89 12.17
N PHE A 129 11.60 4.41 11.10
CA PHE A 129 12.53 5.20 10.28
C PHE A 129 11.86 6.46 9.73
N ALA A 130 10.64 6.36 9.19
CA ALA A 130 9.90 7.51 8.68
C ALA A 130 9.60 8.55 9.78
N LYS A 131 9.24 8.09 10.99
CA LYS A 131 9.06 8.97 12.16
C LYS A 131 10.35 9.67 12.57
N GLU A 132 11.48 8.96 12.57
CA GLU A 132 12.80 9.51 12.93
C GLU A 132 13.33 10.51 11.91
N LYS A 133 13.18 10.23 10.61
CA LYS A 133 13.56 11.16 9.53
C LYS A 133 12.61 12.37 9.44
N ASN A 134 11.41 12.27 10.01
CA ASN A 134 10.41 13.34 10.04
C ASN A 134 10.10 13.90 8.64
N THR A 135 10.08 13.02 7.63
CA THR A 135 9.82 13.34 6.22
C THR A 135 9.13 12.16 5.54
N SER A 136 8.50 12.39 4.39
CA SER A 136 7.90 11.32 3.60
C SER A 136 8.98 10.36 3.08
N CYS A 137 8.72 9.06 3.17
CA CYS A 137 9.70 8.01 2.92
C CYS A 137 9.08 6.91 2.06
N VAL A 138 9.91 6.29 1.21
CA VAL A 138 9.55 5.07 0.48
C VAL A 138 10.35 3.91 1.05
N MET A 139 9.75 2.73 1.13
CA MET A 139 10.49 1.52 1.48
C MET A 139 11.42 1.15 0.33
N CYS A 140 12.58 0.58 0.63
CA CYS A 140 13.40 -0.06 -0.38
C CYS A 140 14.09 -1.31 0.16
N HIS A 141 14.52 -2.17 -0.75
CA HIS A 141 15.41 -3.30 -0.46
C HIS A 141 16.38 -3.49 -1.63
N GLU A 142 17.50 -4.17 -1.37
CA GLU A 142 18.38 -4.59 -2.45
C GLU A 142 17.71 -5.69 -3.29
N GLU A 143 17.69 -5.50 -4.60
CA GLU A 143 17.27 -6.49 -5.58
C GLU A 143 18.42 -6.66 -6.57
N ASN A 144 19.09 -7.82 -6.55
CA ASN A 144 20.31 -8.06 -7.32
C ASN A 144 20.03 -8.77 -8.66
N GLU A 145 18.78 -9.11 -8.96
CA GLU A 145 18.39 -9.68 -10.26
C GLU A 145 17.87 -8.59 -11.22
N LEU A 146 18.62 -8.35 -12.31
CA LEU A 146 18.27 -7.36 -13.34
C LEU A 146 16.83 -7.50 -13.86
N LYS A 147 16.35 -8.72 -14.12
CA LYS A 147 14.99 -8.96 -14.61
C LYS A 147 13.91 -8.53 -13.63
N LYS A 148 14.19 -8.54 -12.33
CA LYS A 148 13.27 -8.06 -11.29
C LYS A 148 13.37 -6.55 -11.14
N GLN A 149 14.58 -5.99 -11.21
CA GLN A 149 14.80 -4.54 -11.22
C GLN A 149 14.01 -3.86 -12.36
N GLN A 150 13.99 -4.45 -13.56
CA GLN A 150 13.25 -3.95 -14.73
C GLN A 150 11.71 -4.03 -14.60
N LYS A 151 11.18 -4.59 -13.51
CA LYS A 151 9.73 -4.76 -13.26
C LYS A 151 9.21 -3.91 -12.10
N THR A 152 10.08 -3.16 -11.44
CA THR A 152 9.75 -2.35 -10.27
C THR A 152 10.41 -0.97 -10.36
N ALA A 153 10.08 -0.09 -9.43
CA ALA A 153 10.78 1.18 -9.26
C ALA A 153 12.18 0.94 -8.69
N ILE A 154 13.17 1.65 -9.23
CA ILE A 154 14.56 1.65 -8.75
C ILE A 154 14.94 3.06 -8.32
N ILE A 155 15.56 3.17 -7.15
CA ILE A 155 16.04 4.43 -6.60
C ILE A 155 17.56 4.42 -6.41
N THR A 156 18.12 5.62 -6.31
CA THR A 156 19.48 5.86 -5.79
C THR A 156 19.40 6.82 -4.61
N LEU A 157 20.33 6.69 -3.67
CA LEU A 157 20.40 7.50 -2.46
C LEU A 157 21.70 8.30 -2.42
N ASP A 158 21.69 9.45 -1.75
CA ASP A 158 22.92 10.12 -1.30
C ASP A 158 23.40 9.56 0.07
N GLY A 159 24.44 10.16 0.64
CA GLY A 159 24.98 9.75 1.94
C GLY A 159 24.07 10.01 3.16
N ASN A 160 22.92 10.66 2.98
CA ASN A 160 21.95 10.99 4.03
C ASN A 160 20.60 10.27 3.85
N ASP A 161 20.55 9.26 2.98
CA ASP A 161 19.35 8.53 2.56
C ASP A 161 18.35 9.37 1.74
N LEU A 162 18.78 10.49 1.15
CA LEU A 162 17.92 11.27 0.26
C LEU A 162 17.88 10.61 -1.13
N ILE A 163 16.67 10.42 -1.66
CA ILE A 163 16.47 9.90 -3.01
C ILE A 163 16.99 10.89 -4.04
N THR A 164 17.94 10.46 -4.86
CA THR A 164 18.57 11.27 -5.93
C THR A 164 18.07 10.92 -7.33
N SER A 165 17.51 9.72 -7.50
CA SER A 165 16.87 9.25 -8.73
C SER A 165 15.73 8.30 -8.37
N TYR A 166 14.64 8.34 -9.14
CA TYR A 166 13.52 7.42 -9.02
C TYR A 166 13.05 7.04 -10.42
N GLU A 167 13.22 5.78 -10.81
CA GLU A 167 12.93 5.29 -12.15
C GLU A 167 11.93 4.13 -12.08
N GLU A 168 10.75 4.28 -12.70
CA GLU A 168 9.74 3.23 -12.77
C GLU A 168 10.10 2.25 -13.90
N LYS A 169 10.35 0.98 -13.57
CA LYS A 169 10.62 -0.11 -14.53
C LYS A 169 11.73 0.26 -15.56
N PRO A 170 12.92 0.70 -15.11
CA PRO A 170 13.97 1.13 -16.01
C PRO A 170 14.46 -0.04 -16.86
N LYS A 171 14.78 0.22 -18.14
CA LYS A 171 15.47 -0.78 -18.99
C LYS A 171 16.90 -1.04 -18.51
N GLU A 172 17.58 0.01 -18.08
CA GLU A 172 18.95 -0.02 -17.55
C GLU A 172 18.96 0.66 -16.17
N PRO A 173 18.83 -0.11 -15.07
CA PRO A 173 18.74 0.44 -13.72
C PRO A 173 20.03 1.16 -13.29
N LYS A 174 19.90 2.36 -12.72
CA LYS A 174 21.03 3.14 -12.15
C LYS A 174 21.54 2.63 -10.79
N GLY A 175 20.80 1.71 -10.17
CA GLY A 175 21.11 1.13 -8.87
C GLY A 175 20.36 -0.19 -8.68
N ASN A 176 20.42 -0.74 -7.47
CA ASN A 176 19.78 -2.01 -7.11
C ASN A 176 18.75 -1.88 -5.98
N LEU A 177 18.41 -0.65 -5.56
CA LEU A 177 17.41 -0.42 -4.52
C LEU A 177 16.01 -0.41 -5.14
N ALA A 178 15.29 -1.52 -5.00
CA ALA A 178 13.92 -1.68 -5.45
C ALA A 178 12.93 -1.09 -4.44
N VAL A 179 11.90 -0.42 -4.94
CA VAL A 179 10.83 0.18 -4.12
C VAL A 179 9.57 -0.69 -4.17
N PRO A 180 9.29 -1.49 -3.13
CA PRO A 180 8.00 -2.14 -2.97
C PRO A 180 6.90 -1.11 -2.65
N PRO A 181 5.62 -1.47 -2.77
CA PRO A 181 4.50 -0.53 -2.64
C PRO A 181 4.15 -0.23 -1.18
N PHE A 182 5.11 0.30 -0.42
CA PHE A 182 4.97 0.78 0.96
C PHE A 182 5.55 2.20 1.08
N TYR A 183 4.70 3.15 1.44
CA TYR A 183 5.03 4.57 1.43
C TYR A 183 4.53 5.23 2.72
N CYS A 184 5.40 5.94 3.42
CA CYS A 184 5.01 6.80 4.53
C CYS A 184 4.93 8.24 4.02
N TYR A 185 3.75 8.84 4.09
CA TYR A 185 3.52 10.24 3.78
C TYR A 185 3.37 11.06 5.06
N ARG A 186 3.98 12.24 5.08
CA ARG A 186 3.66 13.28 6.05
C ARG A 186 2.32 13.90 5.74
N ALA A 187 1.59 14.33 6.77
CA ALA A 187 0.31 15.03 6.64
C ALA A 187 0.34 16.19 5.63
N CYS A 188 1.46 16.92 5.54
CA CYS A 188 1.64 18.01 4.57
C CYS A 188 1.74 17.50 3.13
N ASP A 189 2.30 16.32 2.90
CA ASP A 189 2.48 15.74 1.56
C ASP A 189 1.25 14.97 1.10
N VAL A 190 0.44 14.44 2.02
CA VAL A 190 -0.89 13.86 1.70
C VAL A 190 -1.76 14.87 0.94
N LYS A 191 -1.69 16.15 1.32
CA LYS A 191 -2.44 17.25 0.65
C LYS A 191 -2.00 17.51 -0.79
N ARG A 192 -0.81 17.03 -1.17
CA ARG A 192 -0.20 17.24 -2.49
C ARG A 192 -0.50 16.10 -3.46
N ILE A 193 -1.26 15.08 -3.04
CA ILE A 193 -1.66 13.98 -3.92
C ILE A 193 -2.52 14.49 -5.08
N GLN A 194 -3.40 15.46 -4.83
CA GLN A 194 -4.14 16.13 -5.90
C GLN A 194 -3.21 16.83 -6.90
N GLU A 195 -2.16 17.51 -6.43
CA GLU A 195 -1.16 18.13 -7.32
C GLU A 195 -0.49 17.07 -8.21
N ALA A 196 -0.19 15.89 -7.67
CA ALA A 196 0.39 14.79 -8.44
C ALA A 196 -0.58 14.29 -9.53
N LEU A 197 -1.87 14.13 -9.21
CA LEU A 197 -2.90 13.75 -10.18
C LEU A 197 -3.04 14.80 -11.29
N ASP A 198 -3.05 16.08 -10.94
CA ASP A 198 -3.14 17.20 -11.89
C ASP A 198 -1.94 17.24 -12.85
N ASN A 199 -0.77 16.75 -12.40
CA ASN A 199 0.44 16.58 -13.20
C ASN A 199 0.51 15.24 -13.96
N GLY A 200 -0.58 14.46 -13.98
CA GLY A 200 -0.71 13.25 -14.80
C GLY A 200 -0.30 11.95 -14.11
N CYS A 201 -0.18 11.94 -12.78
CA CYS A 201 -0.05 10.69 -12.03
C CYS A 201 -1.37 9.91 -12.07
N GLY A 202 -1.34 8.61 -12.39
CA GLY A 202 -2.54 7.78 -12.56
C GLY A 202 -2.25 6.29 -12.43
#